data_AF-A0A0P9FX79-F1
#
_entry.id   AF-A0A0P9FX79-F1
#
_cell.length_a   1.000
_cell.length_b   1.000
_cell.length_c   1.000
_cell.angle_alpha   90.00
_cell.angle_beta   90.00
_cell.angle_gamma   90.00
#
_symmetry.space_group_name_H-M   'P 1'
#
loop_
_entity.id
_entity.type
_entity.pdbx_description
1 polymer ?
#
loop_
_entity_poly.entity_id
_entity_poly.type
_entity_poly.pdbx_seq_one_letter_code
_entity_poly.pdbx_strand_id
1 'polypeptide(L)'
;MQVWKKVTLRLNGKPSDVRALFDSGSSFTVMGYGAVNELFGEVQVERLVKTREVVLANGQKIVIDGYVDSQIVIDGYMIEERVYLSKDIVRKAVVEGREALLPDIIIGSPTMETWGIELDLKKGDVVIRGASFLL
;
A
#
# COMPACT_ATOMS: atom_id res chain seq x y z
N MET A 1 -12.54 -4.68 5.53
CA MET A 1 -12.09 -6.08 5.58
C MET A 1 -10.61 -6.09 5.22
N GLN A 2 -9.80 -6.94 5.85
CA GLN A 2 -8.35 -6.85 5.76
C GLN A 2 -7.70 -8.21 5.55
N VAL A 3 -6.69 -8.26 4.67
CA VAL A 3 -5.83 -9.42 4.44
C VAL A 3 -4.38 -8.98 4.40
N TRP A 4 -3.51 -9.72 5.09
CA TRP A 4 -2.07 -9.51 5.06
C TRP A 4 -1.43 -10.45 4.06
N LYS A 5 -0.56 -9.94 3.20
CA LYS A 5 0.20 -10.75 2.24
C LYS A 5 1.56 -10.13 1.95
N LYS A 6 2.56 -10.97 1.68
CA LYS A 6 3.82 -10.49 1.14
C LYS A 6 3.68 -10.28 -0.36
N VAL A 7 4.16 -9.14 -0.84
CA VAL A 7 4.19 -8.78 -2.27
C VAL A 7 5.56 -8.23 -2.59
N THR A 8 5.96 -8.31 -3.86
CA THR A 8 7.18 -7.61 -4.31
C THR A 8 6.78 -6.25 -4.84
N LEU A 9 7.25 -5.19 -4.20
CA LEU A 9 7.08 -3.81 -4.66
C LEU A 9 8.36 -3.38 -5.37
N ARG A 10 8.23 -2.72 -6.53
CA ARG A 10 9.34 -2.13 -7.27
C ARG A 10 9.14 -0.63 -7.37
N LEU A 11 10.11 0.12 -6.84
CA LEU A 11 10.21 1.58 -6.98
C LEU A 11 11.47 1.91 -7.77
N ASN A 12 11.37 2.70 -8.83
CA ASN A 12 12.49 3.04 -9.72
C ASN A 12 13.32 1.82 -10.17
N GLY A 13 12.65 0.70 -10.47
CA GLY A 13 13.29 -0.55 -10.89
C GLY A 13 13.94 -1.38 -9.77
N LYS A 14 14.00 -0.89 -8.54
CA LYS A 14 14.53 -1.63 -7.38
C LYS A 14 13.43 -2.46 -6.71
N PRO A 15 13.52 -3.80 -6.69
CA PRO A 15 12.55 -4.66 -6.01
C PRO A 15 12.83 -4.75 -4.50
N SER A 16 11.77 -4.83 -3.70
CA SER A 16 11.81 -5.27 -2.30
C SER A 16 10.55 -6.06 -1.97
N ASP A 17 10.69 -7.12 -1.17
CA ASP A 17 9.53 -7.79 -0.58
C ASP A 17 9.00 -6.95 0.58
N VAL A 18 7.69 -6.72 0.56
CA VAL A 18 7.00 -5.86 1.52
C VAL A 18 5.77 -6.58 2.07
N ARG A 19 5.41 -6.27 3.31
CA ARG A 19 4.17 -6.74 3.94
C ARG A 19 3.06 -5.77 3.58
N ALA A 20 2.21 -6.19 2.66
CA ALA A 20 1.04 -5.45 2.25
C ALA A 20 -0.15 -5.80 3.15
N LEU A 21 -0.90 -4.77 3.51
CA LEU A 21 -2.26 -4.89 4.04
C LEU A 21 -3.24 -4.51 2.92
N PHE A 22 -3.97 -5.49 2.40
CA PHE A 22 -5.09 -5.25 1.50
C PHE A 22 -6.29 -4.86 2.36
N ASP A 23 -6.71 -3.59 2.27
CA ASP A 23 -7.76 -3.03 3.13
C ASP A 23 -8.88 -2.42 2.30
N SER A 24 -10.04 -3.09 2.31
CA SER A 24 -11.23 -2.61 1.60
C SER A 24 -11.80 -1.32 2.19
N GLY A 25 -11.38 -0.91 3.39
CA GLY A 25 -11.76 0.37 4.01
C GLY A 25 -10.81 1.52 3.68
N SER A 26 -9.66 1.24 3.04
CA SER A 26 -8.72 2.29 2.64
C SER A 26 -9.07 2.81 1.24
N SER A 27 -9.23 4.12 1.12
CA SER A 27 -9.50 4.78 -0.16
C SER A 27 -8.25 5.00 -1.02
N PHE A 28 -7.07 4.64 -0.52
CA PHE A 28 -5.80 4.87 -1.22
C PHE A 28 -4.83 3.71 -0.99
N THR A 29 -3.97 3.50 -1.97
CA THR A 29 -2.74 2.74 -1.79
C THR A 29 -1.66 3.68 -1.24
N VAL A 30 -1.17 3.41 -0.04
CA VAL A 30 -0.34 4.36 0.73
C VAL A 30 0.79 3.67 1.48
N MET A 31 1.92 4.37 1.58
CA MET A 31 3.13 3.91 2.26
C MET A 31 3.76 5.04 3.08
N GLY A 32 4.50 4.67 4.12
CA GLY A 32 5.26 5.62 4.93
C GLY A 32 6.59 6.00 4.27
N TYR A 33 6.99 7.27 4.34
CA TYR A 33 8.32 7.71 3.88
C TYR A 33 9.46 6.91 4.52
N GLY A 34 9.33 6.56 5.81
CA GLY A 34 10.32 5.75 6.51
C GLY A 34 10.47 4.36 5.89
N ALA A 35 9.36 3.73 5.49
CA ALA A 35 9.40 2.42 4.84
C ALA A 35 10.01 2.52 3.43
N VAL A 36 9.72 3.59 2.67
CA VAL A 36 10.36 3.83 1.36
C VAL A 36 11.87 3.92 1.53
N ASN A 37 12.35 4.75 2.46
CA ASN A 37 13.77 4.95 2.68
C ASN A 37 14.48 3.68 3.19
N GLU A 38 13.87 2.93 4.10
CA GLU A 38 14.47 1.72 4.65
C GLU A 38 14.59 0.60 3.61
N LEU A 39 13.56 0.42 2.76
CA LEU A 39 13.48 -0.70 1.83
C LEU A 39 14.11 -0.38 0.47
N PHE A 40 13.95 0.86 0.01
CA PHE A 40 14.36 1.28 -1.33
C PHE A 40 15.52 2.29 -1.31
N GLY A 41 15.77 2.97 -0.20
CA GLY A 41 16.74 4.06 -0.11
C GLY A 41 16.17 5.35 -0.67
N GLU A 42 17.03 6.16 -1.30
CA GLU A 42 16.59 7.38 -1.96
C GLU A 42 15.81 7.05 -3.24
N VAL A 43 14.53 7.46 -3.25
CA VAL A 43 13.62 7.33 -4.38
C VAL A 43 13.15 8.73 -4.77
N GLN A 44 13.06 9.02 -6.07
CA GLN A 44 12.47 10.26 -6.54
C GLN A 44 10.98 10.27 -6.19
N VAL A 45 10.59 11.19 -5.31
CA VAL A 45 9.20 11.40 -4.89
C VAL A 45 8.62 12.60 -5.61
N GLU A 46 7.47 12.39 -6.25
CA GLU A 46 6.69 13.48 -6.83
C GLU A 46 5.84 14.13 -5.74
N ARG A 47 5.88 15.46 -5.66
CA ARG A 47 5.11 16.21 -4.66
C ARG A 47 3.71 16.48 -5.21
N LEU A 48 2.70 16.34 -4.34
CA LEU A 48 1.36 16.80 -4.71
C LEU A 48 1.33 18.33 -4.77
N VAL A 49 0.63 18.86 -5.79
CA VAL A 49 0.39 20.32 -5.93
C VAL A 49 -0.20 20.93 -4.66
N LYS A 50 -1.05 20.17 -3.97
CA LYS A 50 -1.58 20.51 -2.65
C LYS A 50 -1.71 19.23 -1.84
N THR A 51 -1.35 19.27 -0.57
CA THR A 51 -1.51 18.15 0.36
C THR A 51 -2.98 17.72 0.47
N ARG A 52 -3.19 16.48 0.93
CA ARG A 52 -4.51 15.90 1.17
C ARG A 52 -4.54 15.34 2.57
N GLU A 53 -5.48 15.83 3.39
CA GLU A 53 -5.82 15.18 4.64
C GLU A 53 -6.84 14.08 4.36
N VAL A 54 -6.55 12.87 4.83
CA VAL A 54 -7.44 11.72 4.65
C VAL A 54 -7.59 10.98 5.96
N VAL A 55 -8.77 10.38 6.17
CA VAL A 55 -9.08 9.55 7.32
C VAL A 55 -9.01 8.10 6.89
N LEU A 56 -8.12 7.32 7.50
CA LEU A 56 -8.04 5.88 7.28
C LEU A 56 -9.20 5.14 7.94
N ALA A 57 -9.41 3.89 7.56
CA ALA A 57 -10.49 3.05 8.11
C ALA A 57 -10.46 2.92 9.65
N ASN A 58 -9.28 3.02 10.26
CA ASN A 58 -9.09 2.99 11.72
C ASN A 58 -9.37 4.36 12.40
N GLY A 59 -9.81 5.38 11.66
CA GLY A 59 -10.06 6.72 12.16
C GLY A 59 -8.83 7.63 12.24
N GLN A 60 -7.63 7.11 11.91
CA GLN A 60 -6.40 7.89 11.89
C GLN A 60 -6.47 8.93 10.77
N LYS A 61 -6.18 10.19 11.11
CA LYS A 61 -5.94 11.25 10.13
C LYS A 61 -4.48 11.19 9.67
N ILE A 62 -4.28 11.17 8.36
CA ILE A 62 -2.95 11.25 7.76
C ILE A 62 -2.91 12.38 6.73
N VAL A 63 -1.73 12.94 6.52
CA VAL A 63 -1.43 13.92 5.49
C VAL A 63 -0.65 13.24 4.38
N ILE A 64 -1.23 13.21 3.18
CA ILE A 64 -0.56 12.80 1.95
C ILE A 64 0.00 14.05 1.27
N ASP A 65 1.29 14.05 0.97
CA ASP A 65 1.99 15.19 0.36
C ASP A 65 2.87 14.81 -0.84
N GLY A 66 2.96 13.53 -1.18
CA GLY A 66 3.69 13.05 -2.35
C GLY A 66 3.24 11.66 -2.79
N TYR A 67 3.83 11.19 -3.87
CA TYR A 67 3.62 9.86 -4.41
C TYR A 67 4.84 9.36 -5.18
N VAL A 68 4.85 8.05 -5.44
CA VAL A 68 5.76 7.37 -6.35
C VAL A 68 4.95 6.46 -7.25
N ASP A 69 5.34 6.36 -8.51
CA ASP A 69 4.81 5.33 -9.40
C ASP A 69 5.56 4.01 -9.13
N SER A 70 4.84 2.90 -9.16
CA SER A 70 5.36 1.61 -8.70
C SER A 70 4.87 0.45 -9.56
N GLN A 71 5.60 -0.67 -9.47
CA GLN A 71 5.09 -1.97 -9.91
C GLN A 71 4.89 -2.85 -8.67
N ILE A 72 3.72 -3.46 -8.54
CA ILE A 72 3.39 -4.37 -7.45
C ILE A 72 3.17 -5.76 -8.05
N VAL A 73 3.94 -6.74 -7.58
CA VAL A 73 3.81 -8.14 -8.01
C VAL A 73 3.17 -8.96 -6.91
N ILE A 74 2.00 -9.53 -7.21
CA ILE A 74 1.16 -10.32 -6.30
C ILE A 74 0.98 -11.70 -6.95
N ASP A 75 1.56 -12.75 -6.35
CA ASP A 75 1.51 -14.12 -6.89
C ASP A 75 1.89 -14.23 -8.38
N GLY A 76 2.87 -13.43 -8.82
CA GLY A 76 3.34 -13.39 -10.20
C GLY A 76 2.53 -12.49 -11.14
N TYR A 77 1.38 -11.96 -10.70
CA TYR A 77 0.64 -10.93 -11.43
C TYR A 77 1.19 -9.54 -11.10
N MET A 78 1.62 -8.81 -12.12
CA MET A 78 2.20 -7.48 -11.97
C MET A 78 1.17 -6.41 -12.32
N ILE A 79 1.03 -5.41 -11.45
CA ILE A 79 0.23 -4.20 -11.67
C ILE A 79 1.11 -2.96 -11.60
N GLU A 80 0.71 -1.91 -12.31
CA GLU A 80 1.32 -0.59 -12.23
C GLU A 80 0.40 0.33 -11.45
N GLU A 81 0.90 0.94 -10.39
CA GLU A 81 0.05 1.70 -9.46
C GLU A 81 0.81 2.87 -8.84
N ARG A 82 0.09 3.95 -8.56
CA ARG A 82 0.60 5.07 -7.80
C ARG A 82 0.50 4.78 -6.30
N VAL A 83 1.62 4.83 -5.59
CA VAL A 83 1.66 4.73 -4.14
C VAL A 83 1.79 6.12 -3.55
N TYR A 84 0.77 6.53 -2.80
CA TYR A 84 0.81 7.79 -2.05
C TYR A 84 1.70 7.69 -0.83
N LEU A 85 2.33 8.80 -0.45
CA LEU A 85 3.26 8.85 0.67
C LEU A 85 2.77 9.79 1.76
N SER A 86 2.93 9.32 3.00
CA SER A 86 2.62 10.09 4.21
C SER A 86 3.70 9.88 5.27
N LYS A 87 3.97 10.92 6.06
CA LYS A 87 4.86 10.83 7.23
C LYS A 87 4.16 10.20 8.43
N ASP A 88 2.83 10.17 8.43
CA ASP A 88 2.01 9.67 9.53
C ASP A 88 1.85 8.13 9.49
N ILE A 89 2.23 7.50 8.38
CA ILE A 89 2.32 6.05 8.26
C ILE A 89 3.69 5.60 8.78
N VAL A 90 3.68 4.86 9.88
CA VAL A 90 4.88 4.32 10.53
C VAL A 90 4.93 2.80 10.36
N ARG A 91 6.14 2.25 10.30
CA ARG A 91 6.38 0.80 10.11
C ARG A 91 6.33 0.00 11.41
N LYS A 92 6.50 0.69 12.54
CA LYS A 92 6.59 0.13 13.89
C LYS A 92 5.85 1.04 14.85
N ALA A 93 5.12 0.46 15.78
CA ALA A 93 4.46 1.17 16.87
C ALA A 93 4.61 0.39 18.17
N VAL A 94 4.55 1.07 19.32
CA VAL A 94 4.49 0.39 20.62
C VAL A 94 3.01 0.25 21.00
N VAL A 95 2.54 -0.99 21.11
CA VAL A 95 1.18 -1.33 21.53
C VAL A 95 1.28 -2.17 22.79
N GLU A 96 0.67 -1.70 23.89
CA GLU A 96 0.68 -2.40 25.18
C GLU A 96 2.11 -2.75 25.68
N GLY A 97 3.07 -1.85 25.43
CA GLY A 97 4.47 -2.04 25.82
C GLY A 97 5.26 -3.03 24.94
N ARG A 98 4.67 -3.54 23.84
CA ARG A 98 5.34 -4.41 22.87
C ARG A 98 5.49 -3.70 21.53
N GLU A 99 6.62 -3.92 20.86
CA GLU A 99 6.81 -3.45 19.49
C GLU A 99 5.92 -4.25 18.54
N ALA A 100 4.96 -3.58 17.92
CA ALA A 100 4.08 -4.11 16.89
C ALA A 100 4.57 -3.64 15.52
N LEU A 101 4.72 -4.58 14.60
CA LEU A 101 5.04 -4.30 13.23
C LEU A 101 3.77 -3.94 12.46
N LEU A 102 3.77 -2.78 11.84
CA LEU A 102 2.70 -2.28 10.97
C LEU A 102 3.00 -2.65 9.51
N PRO A 103 1.99 -2.58 8.62
CA PRO A 103 2.21 -2.91 7.21
C PRO A 103 3.21 -1.94 6.61
N ASP A 104 4.00 -2.45 5.67
CA ASP A 104 4.93 -1.63 4.90
C ASP A 104 4.17 -0.78 3.89
N ILE A 105 3.07 -1.32 3.34
CA ILE A 105 2.16 -0.67 2.40
C ILE A 105 0.72 -1.08 2.68
N ILE A 106 -0.22 -0.16 2.57
CA ILE A 106 -1.66 -0.45 2.55
C ILE A 106 -2.12 -0.36 1.11
N ILE A 107 -2.79 -1.40 0.61
CA ILE A 107 -3.39 -1.45 -0.73
C ILE A 107 -4.89 -1.21 -0.56
N GLY A 108 -5.37 -0.09 -1.10
CA GLY A 108 -6.75 0.36 -0.94
C GLY A 108 -7.73 -0.28 -1.92
N SER A 109 -9.02 -0.06 -1.66
CA SER A 109 -10.10 -0.58 -2.51
C SER A 109 -9.99 -0.14 -3.96
N PRO A 110 -9.61 1.11 -4.31
CA PRO A 110 -9.57 1.52 -5.72
C PRO A 110 -8.54 0.75 -6.55
N THR A 111 -7.37 0.47 -5.98
CA THR A 111 -6.35 -0.38 -6.62
C THR A 111 -6.89 -1.81 -6.78
N MET A 112 -7.51 -2.35 -5.74
CA MET A 112 -8.07 -3.70 -5.81
C MET A 112 -9.17 -3.82 -6.87
N GLU A 113 -10.09 -2.86 -6.92
CA GLU A 113 -11.18 -2.82 -7.90
C GLU A 113 -10.66 -2.69 -9.33
N THR A 114 -9.72 -1.76 -9.56
CA THR A 114 -9.14 -1.51 -10.88
C THR A 114 -8.47 -2.76 -11.45
N TRP A 115 -7.77 -3.51 -10.62
CA TRP A 115 -6.97 -4.67 -11.04
C TRP A 115 -7.66 -6.02 -10.82
N GLY A 116 -8.92 -6.02 -10.38
CA GLY A 116 -9.70 -7.23 -10.12
C GLY A 116 -9.12 -8.11 -9.02
N ILE A 117 -8.64 -7.49 -7.94
CA ILE A 117 -8.12 -8.16 -6.75
C ILE A 117 -9.26 -8.26 -5.71
N GLU A 118 -9.58 -9.48 -5.30
CA GLU A 118 -10.63 -9.77 -4.32
C GLU A 118 -10.03 -10.31 -3.02
N LEU A 119 -10.67 -10.04 -1.88
CA LEU A 119 -10.28 -10.63 -0.59
C LEU A 119 -10.99 -11.99 -0.39
N ASP A 120 -10.23 -13.07 -0.23
CA ASP A 120 -10.74 -14.38 0.23
C ASP A 120 -10.53 -14.50 1.75
N LEU A 121 -11.49 -14.00 2.53
CA LEU A 121 -11.41 -14.03 4.00
C LEU A 121 -11.41 -15.43 4.59
N LYS A 122 -11.95 -16.43 3.87
CA LYS A 122 -11.97 -17.82 4.36
C LYS A 122 -10.57 -18.41 4.32
N LYS A 123 -9.78 -18.06 3.30
CA LYS A 123 -8.38 -18.46 3.18
C LYS A 123 -7.40 -17.50 3.86
N GLY A 124 -7.83 -16.28 4.15
CA GLY A 124 -6.95 -15.21 4.60
C GLY A 124 -5.96 -14.80 3.50
N ASP A 125 -6.42 -14.76 2.25
CA ASP A 125 -5.60 -14.48 1.07
C ASP A 125 -6.33 -13.55 0.09
N VAL A 126 -5.67 -13.16 -0.99
CA VAL A 126 -6.27 -12.42 -2.11
C VAL A 126 -6.42 -13.31 -3.34
N VAL A 127 -7.43 -13.04 -4.15
CA VAL A 127 -7.68 -13.74 -5.41
C VAL A 127 -7.62 -12.71 -6.53
N ILE A 128 -6.85 -13.02 -7.58
CA ILE A 128 -6.69 -12.13 -8.73
C ILE A 128 -7.59 -12.66 -9.85
N ARG A 129 -8.61 -11.87 -10.21
CA ARG A 129 -9.50 -12.11 -11.34
C ARG A 129 -8.98 -11.46 -12.64
N GLY A 130 -8.05 -10.53 -12.51
CA GLY A 130 -7.55 -9.69 -13.59
C GLY A 130 -8.42 -8.44 -13.80
N ALA A 131 -7.86 -7.43 -14.44
CA ALA A 131 -8.59 -6.19 -14.72
C ALA A 131 -9.75 -6.47 -15.70
N SER A 132 -10.96 -6.05 -15.33
CA SER A 132 -12.09 -6.02 -16.26
C SER A 132 -12.02 -4.75 -17.08
N PHE A 133 -11.70 -4.86 -18.36
CA PHE A 133 -11.83 -3.76 -19.31
C PHE A 133 -13.23 -3.81 -19.92
N LEU A 134 -14.11 -2.88 -19.55
CA LEU A 134 -15.36 -2.66 -20.29
C LEU A 134 -15.00 -1.81 -21.50
N LEU A 135 -15.03 -2.42 -22.69
CA LEU A 135 -15.03 -1.74 -23.99
C LEU A 135 -16.41 -1.15 -24.28
#